data_AF-A0A1G6L278-F1
#
_entry.id   AF-A0A1G6L278-F1
#
_cell.length_a   1.000
_cell.length_b   1.000
_cell.length_c   1.000
_cell.angle_alpha   90.00
_cell.angle_beta   90.00
_cell.angle_gamma   90.00
#
_symmetry.space_group_name_H-M   'P 1'
#
loop_
_entity.id
_entity.type
_entity.pdbx_description
1 polymer ?
#
loop_
_entity_poly.entity_id
_entity_poly.type
_entity_poly.pdbx_seq_one_letter_code
_entity_poly.pdbx_strand_id
1 'polypeptide(L)'
;MSVAISHAALQEAIRNMGNAQKEMEEGLAWMQSNFNALRETLTGETRISWENFESELGKLKKQLSDEYAVAQTTLQRMHARQIQGDSSGSEAVKKTQLS
;
A
#
# COMPACT_ATOMS: atom_id res chain seq x y z
N MET A 1 14.68 -19.50 18.82
CA MET A 1 13.30 -19.17 18.40
C MET A 1 13.40 -18.31 17.15
N SER A 2 13.37 -18.90 15.95
CA SER A 2 13.26 -18.12 14.71
C SER A 2 11.78 -17.84 14.46
N VAL A 3 11.41 -16.57 14.48
CA VAL A 3 10.08 -16.14 14.05
C VAL A 3 10.06 -16.26 12.53
N ALA A 4 9.75 -17.45 12.03
CA ALA A 4 9.44 -17.67 10.63
C ALA A 4 8.06 -17.04 10.37
N ILE A 5 8.02 -15.73 10.14
CA ILE A 5 6.87 -15.16 9.42
C ILE A 5 6.84 -15.93 8.11
N SER A 6 5.81 -16.76 7.93
CA SER A 6 5.76 -17.66 6.78
C SER A 6 5.81 -16.79 5.53
N HIS A 7 6.68 -17.16 4.60
CA HIS A 7 6.82 -16.47 3.31
C HIS A 7 5.47 -16.25 2.63
N ALA A 8 4.55 -17.21 2.79
CA ALA A 8 3.17 -17.15 2.34
C ALA A 8 2.36 -16.04 3.02
N ALA A 9 2.48 -15.86 4.34
CA ALA A 9 1.78 -14.80 5.07
C ALA A 9 2.26 -13.40 4.64
N LEU A 10 3.55 -13.22 4.34
CA LEU A 10 4.07 -11.95 3.81
C LEU A 10 3.58 -11.67 2.38
N GLN A 11 3.57 -12.68 1.51
CA GLN A 11 3.01 -12.54 0.17
C GLN A 11 1.51 -12.22 0.19
N GLU A 12 0.77 -12.88 1.08
CA GLU A 12 -0.65 -12.62 1.29
C GLU A 12 -0.89 -11.21 1.83
N ALA A 13 -0.08 -10.74 2.79
CA ALA A 13 -0.15 -9.37 3.30
C ALA A 13 0.10 -8.33 2.19
N ILE A 14 1.12 -8.53 1.35
CA ILE A 14 1.40 -7.65 0.19
C ILE A 14 0.21 -7.62 -0.77
N ARG A 15 -0.36 -8.78 -1.08
CA ARG A 15 -1.52 -8.88 -1.99
C ARG A 15 -2.75 -8.18 -1.40
N ASN A 16 -3.04 -8.42 -0.13
CA ASN A 16 -4.19 -7.82 0.55
C ASN A 16 -4.04 -6.30 0.65
N MET A 17 -2.83 -5.80 0.91
CA MET A 17 -2.55 -4.36 0.88
C MET A 17 -2.76 -3.74 -0.51
N GLY A 18 -2.31 -4.41 -1.58
CA GLY A 18 -2.54 -3.94 -2.95
C GLY A 18 -4.02 -3.88 -3.32
N ASN A 19 -4.81 -4.87 -2.90
CA ASN A 19 -6.26 -4.86 -3.09
C ASN A 19 -6.93 -3.73 -2.31
N ALA A 20 -6.58 -3.55 -1.03
CA ALA A 20 -7.12 -2.48 -0.20
C ALA A 20 -6.78 -1.09 -0.76
N GLN A 21 -5.55 -0.89 -1.24
CA GLN A 21 -5.17 0.36 -1.92
C GLN A 21 -6.06 0.60 -3.13
N LYS A 22 -6.26 -0.41 -3.98
CA LYS A 22 -7.07 -0.30 -5.19
C LYS A 22 -8.54 0.03 -4.88
N GLU A 23 -9.15 -0.67 -3.92
CA GLU A 23 -10.52 -0.39 -3.48
C GLU A 23 -10.66 1.05 -2.96
N MET A 24 -9.65 1.54 -2.24
CA MET A 24 -9.64 2.89 -1.70
C MET A 24 -9.47 3.95 -2.82
N GLU A 25 -8.60 3.69 -3.79
CA GLU A 25 -8.43 4.51 -5.00
C GLU A 25 -9.74 4.58 -5.81
N GLU A 26 -10.41 3.46 -6.02
CA GLU A 26 -11.69 3.37 -6.72
C GLU A 26 -12.80 4.12 -5.96
N GLY A 27 -12.90 3.95 -4.63
CA GLY A 27 -13.86 4.67 -3.79
C GLY A 27 -13.63 6.18 -3.82
N LEU A 28 -12.37 6.62 -3.76
CA LEU A 28 -11.99 8.03 -3.85
C LEU A 28 -12.24 8.63 -5.24
N ALA A 29 -12.08 7.84 -6.31
CA ALA A 29 -12.40 8.25 -7.67
C ALA A 29 -13.92 8.38 -7.88
N TRP A 30 -14.69 7.38 -7.41
CA TRP A 30 -16.15 7.41 -7.43
C TRP A 30 -16.70 8.63 -6.67
N MET A 31 -16.17 8.89 -5.48
CA MET A 31 -16.56 10.03 -4.67
C MET A 31 -16.30 11.36 -5.40
N GLN A 32 -15.13 11.51 -6.01
CA GLN A 32 -14.79 12.70 -6.80
C GLN A 32 -15.70 12.87 -8.02
N SER A 33 -16.05 11.77 -8.72
CA SER A 33 -16.97 11.81 -9.85
C SER A 33 -18.36 12.30 -9.45
N ASN A 34 -18.92 11.80 -8.35
CA ASN A 34 -20.23 12.25 -7.87
C ASN A 34 -20.21 13.69 -7.38
N PHE A 35 -19.15 14.10 -6.70
CA PHE A 35 -19.00 15.48 -6.24
C PHE A 35 -18.77 16.46 -7.39
N ASN A 36 -18.11 16.05 -8.48
CA ASN A 36 -17.98 16.87 -9.68
C ASN A 36 -19.34 17.13 -10.36
N ALA A 37 -20.25 16.15 -10.35
CA ALA A 37 -21.62 16.39 -10.84
C ALA A 37 -22.36 17.42 -9.99
N LEU A 38 -22.13 17.43 -8.67
CA LEU A 38 -22.68 18.45 -7.77
C LEU A 38 -22.05 19.83 -8.01
N ARG A 39 -20.77 19.91 -8.40
CA ARG A 39 -20.05 21.18 -8.62
C ARG A 39 -20.77 22.11 -9.60
N GLU A 40 -21.28 21.58 -10.72
CA GLU A 40 -21.97 22.38 -11.76
C GLU A 40 -23.25 23.05 -11.23
N THR A 41 -23.78 22.50 -10.14
CA THR A 41 -24.96 22.96 -9.42
C THR A 41 -24.62 23.96 -8.31
N LEU A 42 -23.35 24.15 -7.95
CA LEU A 42 -22.91 25.04 -6.86
C LEU A 42 -22.53 26.43 -7.38
N THR A 43 -22.86 27.45 -6.59
CA THR A 43 -22.49 28.85 -6.86
C THR A 43 -21.99 29.54 -5.59
N GLY A 44 -21.28 30.66 -5.76
CA GLY A 44 -20.80 31.50 -4.66
C GLY A 44 -19.87 30.77 -3.68
N GLU A 45 -20.09 31.00 -2.39
CA GLU A 45 -19.27 30.44 -1.29
C GLU A 45 -19.28 28.91 -1.26
N THR A 46 -20.41 28.27 -1.61
CA THR A 46 -20.52 26.81 -1.61
C THR A 46 -19.60 26.18 -2.67
N ARG A 47 -19.45 26.83 -3.83
CA ARG A 47 -18.50 26.38 -4.86
C ARG A 47 -17.06 26.50 -4.37
N ILE A 48 -16.71 27.60 -3.72
CA ILE A 48 -15.37 27.82 -3.17
C ILE A 48 -15.05 26.78 -2.08
N SER A 49 -16.00 26.51 -1.17
CA SER A 49 -15.85 25.48 -0.15
C SER A 49 -15.65 24.09 -0.77
N TRP A 50 -16.37 23.77 -1.83
CA TRP A 50 -16.20 22.54 -2.58
C TRP A 50 -14.83 22.44 -3.27
N GLU A 51 -14.35 23.51 -3.90
CA GLU A 51 -13.03 23.55 -4.55
C GLU A 51 -11.90 23.37 -3.53
N ASN A 52 -12.05 23.93 -2.32
CA ASN A 52 -11.13 23.70 -1.22
C ASN A 52 -11.14 22.24 -0.76
N PHE A 53 -12.33 21.65 -0.59
CA PHE A 53 -12.47 20.23 -0.27
C PHE A 53 -11.83 19.32 -1.33
N GLU A 54 -12.04 19.60 -2.62
CA GLU A 54 -11.42 18.83 -3.71
C GLU A 54 -9.88 18.90 -3.64
N SER A 55 -9.33 20.08 -3.37
CA SER A 55 -7.89 20.28 -3.21
C SER A 55 -7.33 19.50 -2.02
N GLU A 56 -8.00 19.52 -0.88
CA GLU A 56 -7.63 18.74 0.30
C GLU A 56 -7.71 17.24 0.03
N LEU A 57 -8.78 16.79 -0.61
CA LEU A 57 -8.95 15.39 -1.01
C LEU A 57 -7.81 14.93 -1.94
N GLY A 58 -7.40 15.78 -2.90
CA GLY A 58 -6.26 15.50 -3.78
C GLY A 58 -4.94 15.33 -3.03
N LYS A 59 -4.69 16.15 -2.00
CA LYS A 59 -3.49 16.01 -1.14
C LYS A 59 -3.52 14.71 -0.35
N LEU A 60 -4.68 14.37 0.24
CA LEU A 60 -4.86 13.13 0.99
C LEU A 60 -4.69 11.89 0.11
N LYS A 61 -5.23 11.89 -1.11
CA LYS A 61 -5.02 10.81 -2.10
C LYS A 61 -3.54 10.57 -2.36
N LYS A 62 -2.78 11.65 -2.58
CA LYS A 62 -1.35 11.56 -2.83
C LYS A 62 -0.59 11.00 -1.62
N GLN A 63 -0.85 11.56 -0.43
CA GLN A 63 -0.22 11.09 0.80
C GLN A 63 -0.49 9.60 1.05
N LEU A 64 -1.73 9.17 0.87
CA LEU A 64 -2.13 7.78 1.02
C LEU A 64 -1.37 6.87 0.04
N SER A 65 -1.28 7.27 -1.23
CA SER A 65 -0.52 6.54 -2.26
C SER A 65 0.97 6.41 -1.89
N ASP A 66 1.58 7.51 -1.44
CA ASP A 66 2.98 7.53 -1.01
C ASP A 66 3.21 6.60 0.21
N GLU A 67 2.32 6.63 1.19
CA GLU A 67 2.37 5.75 2.38
C GLU A 67 2.21 4.27 2.02
N TYR A 68 1.27 3.94 1.11
CA TYR A 68 1.11 2.57 0.60
C TYR A 68 2.37 2.09 -0.15
N ALA A 69 2.97 2.93 -1.00
CA ALA A 69 4.19 2.60 -1.71
C ALA A 69 5.36 2.31 -0.76
N VAL A 70 5.49 3.10 0.31
CA VAL A 70 6.50 2.89 1.37
C VAL A 70 6.25 1.58 2.11
N ALA A 71 5.00 1.30 2.48
CA ALA A 71 4.65 0.07 3.19
C ALA A 71 4.89 -1.18 2.32
N GLN A 72 4.49 -1.15 1.05
CA GLN A 72 4.73 -2.23 0.10
C GLN A 72 6.23 -2.49 -0.09
N THR A 73 7.03 -1.43 -0.28
CA THR A 73 8.49 -1.54 -0.39
C THR A 73 9.10 -2.14 0.87
N THR A 74 8.59 -1.77 2.05
CA THR A 74 9.08 -2.29 3.34
C THR A 74 8.80 -3.79 3.47
N LEU A 75 7.59 -4.24 3.11
CA LEU A 75 7.22 -5.64 3.10
C LEU A 75 8.05 -6.45 2.08
N GLN A 76 8.26 -5.91 0.87
CA GLN A 76 9.11 -6.54 -0.15
C GLN A 76 10.57 -6.68 0.31
N ARG A 77 11.12 -5.65 0.97
CA ARG A 77 12.48 -5.72 1.55
C ARG A 77 12.56 -6.78 2.65
N MET A 78 11.54 -6.89 3.48
CA MET A 78 11.48 -7.91 4.52
C MET A 78 11.42 -9.32 3.92
N HIS A 79 10.60 -9.50 2.88
CA HIS A 79 10.49 -10.74 2.12
C HIS A 79 11.82 -11.14 1.48
N ALA A 80 12.52 -10.20 0.83
CA ALA A 80 13.85 -10.42 0.25
C ALA A 80 14.90 -10.84 1.30
N ARG A 81 14.90 -10.19 2.48
CA ARG A 81 15.80 -10.54 3.58
C ARG A 81 15.56 -11.95 4.12
N GLN A 82 14.30 -12.39 4.19
CA GLN A 82 13.99 -13.76 4.60
C GLN A 82 14.54 -14.80 3.62
N ILE A 83 14.35 -14.60 2.32
CA ILE A 83 14.91 -15.51 1.28
C ILE A 83 16.44 -15.59 1.39
N GLN A 84 17.11 -14.45 1.59
CA GLN A 84 18.57 -14.40 1.77
C GLN A 84 19.03 -15.11 3.06
N GLY A 85 18.27 -14.97 4.15
CA GLY A 85 18.53 -15.69 5.40
C GLY A 85 18.38 -17.20 5.25
N ASP A 86 17.31 -17.66 4.59
CA ASP A 86 17.03 -19.08 4.37
C ASP A 86 18.07 -19.74 3.47
N SER A 87 18.49 -19.07 2.39
CA SER A 87 19.54 -19.56 1.49
C SER A 87 20.91 -19.67 2.19
N SER A 88 21.29 -18.63 2.93
CA SER A 88 22.56 -18.62 3.69
C SER A 88 22.59 -19.68 4.79
N GLY A 89 21.46 -19.88 5.49
CA GLY A 89 21.32 -20.95 6.49
C GLY A 89 21.39 -22.35 5.88
N SER A 90 20.77 -22.55 4.71
CA SER A 90 20.81 -23.83 3.99
C SER A 90 22.23 -24.22 3.55
N GLU A 91 23.01 -23.25 3.05
CA GLU A 91 24.41 -23.48 2.69
C GLU A 91 25.30 -23.80 3.90
N ALA A 92 25.09 -23.09 5.02
CA ALA A 92 25.84 -23.35 6.26
C ALA A 92 25.58 -24.76 6.81
N VAL A 93 24.32 -25.23 6.80
CA VAL A 93 23.97 -26.59 7.24
C VAL A 93 24.58 -27.65 6.33
N LYS A 94 24.52 -27.46 5.00
CA LYS A 94 25.15 -28.39 4.04
C LYS A 94 26.65 -28.52 4.25
N LYS A 95 27.34 -27.41 4.55
CA LYS A 95 28.79 -27.40 4.78
C LYS A 95 29.17 -28.17 6.05
N THR A 96 28.36 -28.06 7.11
CA THR A 96 28.57 -28.77 8.38
C THR A 96 28.25 -30.26 8.30
N GLN A 97 27.33 -30.68 7.42
CA GLN A 97 27.02 -32.12 7.22
C GLN A 97 28.03 -32.85 6.32
N LEU A 98 28.83 -32.12 5.55
CA LEU A 98 29.87 -32.66 4.67
C LEU A 98 31.28 -32.63 5.31
N SER A 99 31.38 -32.18 6.57
CA SER A 99 32.60 -32.15 7.39
C SER A 99 32.55 -33.26 8.43
#